data_AF-A0A259S247-F1
#
_entry.id   AF-A0A259S247-F1
#
_cell.length_a   1.000
_cell.length_b   1.000
_cell.length_c   1.000
_cell.angle_alpha   90.00
_cell.angle_beta   90.00
_cell.angle_gamma   90.00
#
_symmetry.space_group_name_H-M   'P 1'
#
loop_
_entity.id
_entity.type
_entity.pdbx_description
1 polymer ?
#
loop_
_entity_poly.entity_id
_entity_poly.type
_entity_poly.pdbx_seq_one_letter_code
_entity_poly.pdbx_strand_id
1 'polypeptide(L)'
;HGHPVRIPNVICMHEEDTGILWKHTNLEGRSDVRRARRFVVSYFSTIGNYDYGFYWNFGLDGTIEVIAKATGIVFVGAGEPGVPQRHATELAPGVFAPVHQHLFCARLDVAVDGSDNRLVEVDAARVPMGPENPFGNAFSWTETPLGSESAAQREADTSVARVWEVQSASRTNAVGRATAYQLVPQPTALLMADPASSVAARAAFATKHLWATAHREGELWPAGRYPNAHQGGSGLPEYAAGDAPLDGPEGADLVLWHTFGLTHFPRPEDWPIMPVDTAGFAFRPYGFLDQNPGMDVPESSQAHAATGSGSAAGSACCGGGDACTCGH
;
A
#
# COMPACT_ATOMS: atom_id res chain seq x y z
N HIS A 1 -20.26 34.49 -3.46
CA HIS A 1 -19.04 33.96 -4.10
C HIS A 1 -18.89 32.48 -3.75
N GLY A 2 -18.86 31.63 -4.76
CA GLY A 2 -18.88 30.15 -4.69
C GLY A 2 -18.85 29.59 -6.11
N HIS A 3 -18.15 30.29 -7.01
CA HIS A 3 -18.12 29.94 -8.42
C HIS A 3 -17.27 28.69 -8.61
N PRO A 4 -17.66 27.78 -9.52
CA PRO A 4 -16.86 26.61 -9.82
C PRO A 4 -15.49 27.04 -10.35
N VAL A 5 -14.43 26.46 -9.79
CA VAL A 5 -13.06 26.64 -10.28
C VAL A 5 -12.63 25.33 -10.92
N ARG A 6 -12.26 25.39 -12.19
CA ARG A 6 -11.67 24.26 -12.90
C ARG A 6 -10.17 24.25 -12.67
N ILE A 7 -9.66 23.15 -12.12
CA ILE A 7 -8.23 22.86 -12.12
C ILE A 7 -8.01 21.85 -13.27
N PRO A 8 -7.36 22.25 -14.36
CA PRO A 8 -7.17 21.37 -15.52
C PRO A 8 -6.20 20.24 -15.18
N ASN A 9 -6.46 19.05 -15.72
CA ASN A 9 -5.51 17.93 -15.73
C ASN A 9 -5.00 17.48 -14.33
N VAL A 10 -5.82 17.60 -13.28
CA VAL A 10 -5.46 17.19 -11.91
C VAL A 10 -5.20 15.68 -11.80
N ILE A 11 -6.00 14.88 -12.50
CA ILE A 11 -5.93 13.42 -12.44
C ILE A 11 -5.28 12.91 -13.73
N CYS A 12 -4.21 12.15 -13.58
CA CYS A 12 -3.59 11.38 -14.66
C CYS A 12 -4.06 9.93 -14.60
N MET A 13 -4.37 9.37 -15.77
CA MET A 13 -4.77 7.98 -15.93
C MET A 13 -4.05 7.38 -17.14
N HIS A 14 -3.36 6.27 -16.96
CA HIS A 14 -2.62 5.58 -18.02
C HIS A 14 -2.33 4.12 -17.64
N GLU A 15 -1.86 3.31 -18.58
CA GLU A 15 -1.32 1.99 -18.29
C GLU A 15 0.22 1.99 -18.42
N GLU A 16 0.89 1.19 -17.59
CA GLU A 16 2.34 1.00 -17.62
C GLU A 16 2.68 -0.48 -17.69
N ASP A 17 3.72 -0.84 -18.45
CA ASP A 17 4.34 -2.16 -18.36
C ASP A 17 5.07 -2.31 -17.02
N THR A 18 4.89 -3.45 -16.36
CA THR A 18 5.50 -3.75 -15.06
C THR A 18 6.34 -5.03 -15.08
N GLY A 19 6.86 -5.40 -16.26
CA GLY A 19 7.72 -6.56 -16.42
C GLY A 19 6.96 -7.87 -16.56
N ILE A 20 7.28 -8.87 -15.73
CA ILE A 20 6.76 -10.24 -15.85
C ILE A 20 5.58 -10.44 -14.91
N LEU A 21 4.45 -10.90 -15.43
CA LEU A 21 3.28 -11.29 -14.65
C LEU A 21 3.48 -12.70 -14.06
N TRP A 22 3.80 -13.65 -14.93
CA TRP A 22 4.22 -14.98 -14.53
C TRP A 22 5.11 -15.59 -15.63
N LYS A 23 5.98 -16.51 -15.21
CA LYS A 23 6.86 -17.26 -16.09
C LYS A 23 7.11 -18.64 -15.51
N HIS A 24 7.10 -19.65 -16.37
CA HIS A 24 7.58 -20.98 -16.04
C HIS A 24 8.44 -21.53 -17.17
N THR A 25 9.45 -22.33 -16.83
CA THR A 25 10.20 -23.14 -17.79
C THR A 25 10.22 -24.55 -17.27
N ASN A 26 9.68 -25.49 -18.05
CA ASN A 26 9.60 -26.88 -17.65
C ASN A 26 10.96 -27.59 -17.80
N LEU A 27 11.06 -28.85 -17.34
CA LEU A 27 12.29 -29.63 -17.39
C LEU A 27 12.78 -29.92 -18.82
N GLU A 28 11.87 -29.90 -19.81
CA GLU A 28 12.23 -30.01 -21.23
C GLU A 28 12.71 -28.67 -21.84
N GLY A 29 12.81 -27.60 -21.05
CA GLY A 29 13.27 -26.29 -21.49
C GLY A 29 12.21 -25.43 -22.19
N ARG A 30 10.95 -25.87 -22.26
CA ARG A 30 9.85 -25.07 -22.82
C ARG A 30 9.46 -23.97 -21.83
N SER A 31 9.50 -22.72 -22.29
CA SER A 31 9.14 -21.56 -21.47
C SER A 31 7.80 -20.98 -21.89
N ASP A 32 7.02 -20.58 -20.89
CA ASP A 32 5.79 -19.81 -21.05
C ASP A 32 5.91 -18.53 -20.20
N VAL A 33 5.55 -17.39 -20.78
CA VAL A 33 5.76 -16.06 -20.20
C VAL A 33 4.56 -15.15 -20.48
N ARG A 34 4.08 -14.45 -19.45
CA ARG A 34 3.15 -13.33 -19.59
C ARG A 34 3.76 -12.07 -19.02
N ARG A 35 3.53 -10.95 -19.72
CA ARG A 35 3.97 -9.62 -19.24
C ARG A 35 2.89 -9.00 -18.37
N ALA A 36 3.33 -8.33 -17.32
CA ALA A 36 2.47 -7.56 -16.44
C ALA A 36 2.29 -6.14 -16.99
N ARG A 37 1.12 -5.58 -16.70
CA ARG A 37 0.83 -4.17 -16.84
C ARG A 37 -0.03 -3.74 -15.66
N ARG A 38 -0.02 -2.45 -15.36
CA ARG A 38 -0.90 -1.85 -14.36
C ARG A 38 -1.64 -0.67 -14.94
N PHE A 39 -2.89 -0.49 -14.53
CA PHE A 39 -3.59 0.77 -14.70
C PHE A 39 -3.25 1.69 -13.54
N VAL A 40 -2.86 2.93 -13.84
CA VAL A 40 -2.41 3.93 -12.87
C VAL A 40 -3.42 5.06 -12.84
N VAL A 41 -3.90 5.41 -11.66
CA VAL A 41 -4.65 6.64 -11.39
C VAL A 41 -3.86 7.47 -10.40
N SER A 42 -3.48 8.69 -10.77
CA SER A 42 -2.62 9.52 -9.92
C SER A 42 -2.96 11.01 -9.96
N TYR A 43 -2.50 11.71 -8.94
CA TYR A 43 -2.47 13.18 -8.90
C TYR A 43 -1.24 13.64 -8.11
N PHE A 44 -0.84 14.90 -8.32
CA PHE A 44 0.16 15.59 -7.49
C PHE A 44 -0.46 16.77 -6.77
N SER A 45 0.05 17.05 -5.57
CA SER A 45 -0.32 18.21 -4.76
C SER A 45 0.92 18.85 -4.16
N THR A 46 1.00 20.17 -4.25
CA THR A 46 2.08 20.97 -3.64
C THR A 46 1.55 21.64 -2.38
N ILE A 47 2.20 21.40 -1.25
CA ILE A 47 1.86 21.98 0.05
C ILE A 47 3.09 22.69 0.61
N GLY A 48 3.09 24.02 0.48
CA GLY A 48 4.23 24.84 0.89
C GLY A 48 5.49 24.47 0.10
N ASN A 49 6.45 23.85 0.76
CA ASN A 49 7.74 23.46 0.20
C ASN A 49 7.77 22.05 -0.41
N TYR A 50 6.81 21.18 -0.07
CA TYR A 50 6.78 19.79 -0.51
C TYR A 50 5.80 19.55 -1.67
N ASP A 51 6.14 18.54 -2.48
CA ASP A 51 5.31 18.01 -3.55
C ASP A 51 5.03 16.53 -3.28
N TYR A 52 3.75 16.14 -3.31
CA TYR A 52 3.29 14.78 -3.06
C TYR A 52 2.55 14.21 -4.25
N GLY A 53 3.01 13.07 -4.76
CA GLY A 53 2.31 12.29 -5.77
C GLY A 53 1.61 11.09 -5.13
N PHE A 54 0.32 10.92 -5.37
CA PHE A 54 -0.43 9.75 -4.90
C PHE A 54 -0.83 8.89 -6.09
N TYR A 55 -0.43 7.62 -6.07
CA TYR A 55 -0.61 6.66 -7.15
C TYR A 55 -1.42 5.48 -6.66
N TRP A 56 -2.55 5.21 -7.32
CA TRP A 56 -3.33 3.98 -7.19
C TRP A 56 -3.06 3.12 -8.43
N ASN A 57 -2.47 1.96 -8.19
CA ASN A 57 -2.01 1.03 -9.22
C ASN A 57 -2.86 -0.23 -9.17
N PHE A 58 -3.44 -0.63 -10.30
CA PHE A 58 -4.29 -1.81 -10.43
C PHE A 58 -3.61 -2.82 -11.34
N GLY A 59 -3.16 -3.93 -10.76
CA GLY A 59 -2.45 -5.01 -11.46
C GLY A 59 -3.39 -6.03 -12.10
N LEU A 60 -2.90 -6.70 -13.16
CA LEU A 60 -3.62 -7.83 -13.80
C LEU A 60 -3.81 -9.04 -12.88
N ASP A 61 -3.01 -9.15 -11.82
CA ASP A 61 -3.15 -10.17 -10.79
C ASP A 61 -4.27 -9.85 -9.76
N GLY A 62 -4.93 -8.70 -9.91
CA GLY A 62 -5.95 -8.19 -8.99
C GLY A 62 -5.40 -7.37 -7.82
N THR A 63 -4.08 -7.20 -7.72
CA THR A 63 -3.45 -6.39 -6.67
C THR A 63 -3.75 -4.90 -6.87
N ILE A 64 -4.17 -4.24 -5.80
CA ILE A 64 -4.24 -2.78 -5.69
C ILE A 64 -3.04 -2.30 -4.88
N GLU A 65 -2.15 -1.55 -5.49
CA GLU A 65 -0.99 -0.96 -4.82
C GLU A 65 -1.18 0.56 -4.70
N VAL A 66 -0.88 1.10 -3.52
CA VAL A 66 -0.90 2.53 -3.26
C VAL A 66 0.52 3.00 -2.97
N ILE A 67 0.97 4.03 -3.68
CA ILE A 67 2.27 4.66 -3.48
C ILE A 67 2.08 6.16 -3.28
N ALA A 68 2.57 6.67 -2.15
CA ALA A 68 2.83 8.08 -1.95
C ALA A 68 4.30 8.37 -2.30
N LYS A 69 4.52 9.36 -3.15
CA LYS A 69 5.83 9.87 -3.56
C LYS A 69 6.04 11.25 -2.94
N ALA A 70 7.08 11.42 -2.14
CA ALA A 70 7.46 12.72 -1.59
C ALA A 70 8.68 13.28 -2.36
N THR A 71 8.60 14.53 -2.81
CA THR A 71 9.67 15.28 -3.47
C THR A 71 9.49 16.78 -3.18
N GLY A 72 10.14 17.67 -3.93
CA GLY A 72 10.10 19.11 -3.70
C GLY A 72 11.29 19.59 -2.89
N ILE A 73 11.13 20.67 -2.13
CA ILE A 73 12.21 21.31 -1.38
C ILE A 73 12.04 20.97 0.10
N VAL A 74 13.07 20.43 0.73
CA VAL A 74 13.03 20.17 2.19
C VAL A 74 12.86 21.46 2.99
N PHE A 75 12.15 21.39 4.11
CA PHE A 75 11.99 22.56 4.99
C PHE A 75 13.32 22.87 5.68
N VAL A 76 13.80 24.11 5.57
CA VAL A 76 15.13 24.51 6.08
C VAL A 76 15.06 25.71 7.01
N GLY A 77 16.00 25.75 7.95
CA GLY A 77 16.37 26.90 8.75
C GLY A 77 17.85 27.25 8.56
N ALA A 78 18.23 28.41 9.08
CA ALA A 78 19.64 28.84 9.11
C ALA A 78 20.33 28.39 10.40
N GLY A 79 21.63 28.15 10.34
CA GLY A 79 22.49 27.87 11.48
C GLY A 79 23.94 28.25 11.23
N GLU A 80 24.79 28.08 12.24
CA GLU A 80 26.23 28.27 12.08
C GLU A 80 26.84 27.09 11.31
N PRO A 81 27.56 27.32 10.20
CA PRO A 81 28.11 26.24 9.40
C PRO A 81 29.05 25.33 10.18
N GLY A 82 28.93 24.02 10.01
CA GLY A 82 29.75 23.00 10.66
C GLY A 82 29.43 22.73 12.12
N VAL A 83 28.45 23.43 12.71
CA VAL A 83 27.99 23.16 14.09
C VAL A 83 26.95 22.04 14.08
N PRO A 84 27.23 20.88 14.71
CA PRO A 84 26.27 19.77 14.72
C PRO A 84 24.98 20.15 15.46
N GLN A 85 23.84 19.78 14.87
CA GLN A 85 22.53 19.91 15.52
C GLN A 85 21.93 18.53 15.77
N ARG A 86 21.40 18.30 16.98
CA ARG A 86 20.83 16.99 17.37
C ARG A 86 19.57 16.63 16.57
N HIS A 87 18.83 17.63 16.10
CA HIS A 87 17.51 17.47 15.50
C HIS A 87 17.43 17.94 14.05
N ALA A 88 18.55 18.30 13.43
CA ALA A 88 18.61 18.78 12.07
C ALA A 88 19.95 18.41 11.41
N THR A 89 19.91 18.09 10.12
CA THR A 89 21.12 17.83 9.33
C THR A 89 21.54 19.11 8.59
N GLU A 90 22.84 19.42 8.56
CA GLU A 90 23.37 20.47 7.69
C GLU A 90 23.44 19.95 6.24
N LEU A 91 22.73 20.61 5.32
CA LEU A 91 22.62 20.20 3.91
C LEU A 91 23.60 20.95 2.99
N ALA A 92 23.87 22.20 3.35
CA ALA A 92 24.85 23.08 2.75
C ALA A 92 25.35 24.02 3.86
N PRO A 93 26.51 24.71 3.70
CA PRO A 93 27.04 25.59 4.73
C PRO A 93 25.98 26.56 5.29
N GLY A 94 25.59 26.35 6.55
CA GLY A 94 24.60 27.18 7.26
C GLY A 94 23.13 26.90 6.96
N VAL A 95 22.81 25.87 6.17
CA VAL A 95 21.45 25.42 5.83
C VAL A 95 21.15 24.11 6.54
N PHE A 96 20.19 24.12 7.46
CA PHE A 96 19.84 22.97 8.30
C PHE A 96 18.40 22.53 8.07
N ALA A 97 18.18 21.23 7.88
CA ALA A 97 16.84 20.65 7.74
C ALA A 97 16.49 19.77 8.95
N PRO A 98 15.41 20.09 9.69
CA PRO A 98 14.96 19.28 10.82
C PRO A 98 14.56 17.86 10.41
N VAL A 99 14.82 16.89 11.30
CA VAL A 99 14.27 15.54 11.18
C VAL A 99 12.74 15.60 11.30
N HIS A 100 12.02 14.92 10.42
CA HIS A 100 10.55 14.97 10.38
C HIS A 100 9.96 13.67 9.80
N GLN A 101 8.64 13.51 9.90
CA GLN A 101 7.92 12.37 9.33
C GLN A 101 6.84 12.83 8.35
N HIS A 102 6.59 12.02 7.33
CA HIS A 102 5.47 12.13 6.41
C HIS A 102 4.57 10.93 6.63
N LEU A 103 3.47 11.08 7.40
CA LEU A 103 2.56 9.97 7.72
C LEU A 103 1.20 10.21 7.06
N PHE A 104 0.75 9.23 6.30
CA PHE A 104 -0.51 9.23 5.55
C PHE A 104 -1.48 8.22 6.16
N CYS A 105 -2.77 8.39 5.87
CA CYS A 105 -3.81 7.44 6.26
C CYS A 105 -4.69 7.14 5.05
N ALA A 106 -4.70 5.88 4.61
CA ALA A 106 -5.63 5.40 3.60
C ALA A 106 -6.90 4.89 4.28
N ARG A 107 -8.05 5.50 3.95
CA ARG A 107 -9.39 5.00 4.32
C ARG A 107 -9.85 4.04 3.22
N LEU A 108 -10.01 2.76 3.56
CA LEU A 108 -10.50 1.71 2.68
C LEU A 108 -11.87 1.26 3.18
N ASP A 109 -12.91 1.72 2.49
CA ASP A 109 -14.28 1.22 2.64
C ASP A 109 -14.37 -0.10 1.86
N VAL A 110 -14.37 -1.23 2.57
CA VAL A 110 -14.15 -2.54 1.94
C VAL A 110 -15.47 -3.28 1.75
N ALA A 111 -15.59 -3.94 0.61
CA ALA A 111 -16.75 -4.77 0.28
C ALA A 111 -16.28 -6.04 -0.46
N VAL A 112 -15.51 -6.89 0.23
CA VAL A 112 -15.00 -8.14 -0.33
C VAL A 112 -16.15 -9.10 -0.54
N ASP A 113 -16.55 -9.29 -1.81
CA ASP A 113 -17.67 -10.14 -2.20
C ASP A 113 -19.03 -9.69 -1.60
N GLY A 114 -19.14 -8.41 -1.23
CA GLY A 114 -20.26 -7.83 -0.49
C GLY A 114 -19.77 -7.03 0.73
N SER A 115 -20.66 -6.29 1.39
CA SER A 115 -20.35 -5.49 2.59
C SER A 115 -20.13 -6.35 3.84
N ASP A 116 -20.62 -7.59 3.83
CA ASP A 116 -20.60 -8.49 4.96
C ASP A 116 -19.22 -9.16 5.09
N ASN A 117 -18.32 -8.52 5.86
CA ASN A 117 -16.93 -8.91 5.96
C ASN A 117 -16.50 -9.20 7.41
N ARG A 118 -15.36 -9.88 7.55
CA ARG A 118 -14.65 -10.13 8.82
C ARG A 118 -13.21 -9.70 8.67
N LEU A 119 -12.64 -9.15 9.74
CA LEU A 119 -11.24 -8.75 9.79
C LEU A 119 -10.42 -9.76 10.60
N VAL A 120 -9.35 -10.28 10.01
CA VAL A 120 -8.47 -11.27 10.64
C VAL A 120 -7.02 -10.80 10.52
N GLU A 121 -6.30 -10.80 11.63
CA GLU A 121 -4.84 -10.64 11.64
C GLU A 121 -4.17 -12.00 11.43
N VAL A 122 -3.23 -12.07 10.49
CA VAL A 122 -2.49 -13.29 10.18
C VAL A 122 -1.00 -13.06 10.42
N ASP A 123 -0.44 -13.89 11.30
CA ASP A 123 0.98 -13.86 11.67
C ASP A 123 1.65 -15.19 11.31
N ALA A 124 2.88 -15.15 10.81
CA ALA A 124 3.72 -16.31 10.69
C ALA A 124 4.12 -16.83 12.09
N ALA A 125 4.06 -18.15 12.27
CA ALA A 125 4.27 -18.80 13.56
C ALA A 125 5.38 -19.84 13.48
N ARG A 126 6.31 -19.81 14.45
CA ARG A 126 7.33 -20.84 14.60
C ARG A 126 6.72 -22.08 15.25
N VAL A 127 7.08 -23.26 14.74
CA VAL A 127 6.72 -24.55 15.37
C VAL A 127 7.93 -25.09 16.13
N PRO A 128 7.86 -25.29 17.46
CA PRO A 128 8.98 -25.87 18.21
C PRO A 128 9.38 -27.24 17.68
N MET A 129 10.65 -27.60 17.84
CA MET A 129 11.11 -28.96 17.54
C MET A 129 10.44 -29.95 18.50
N GLY A 130 10.01 -31.09 17.98
CA GLY A 130 9.30 -32.12 18.75
C GLY A 130 8.96 -33.33 17.87
N PRO A 131 8.20 -34.31 18.38
CA PRO A 131 7.82 -35.51 17.60
C PRO A 131 7.13 -35.19 16.26
N GLU A 132 6.35 -34.12 16.21
CA GLU A 132 5.64 -33.66 15.01
C GLU A 132 6.45 -32.72 14.11
N ASN A 133 7.59 -32.22 14.61
CA ASN A 133 8.54 -31.39 13.86
C ASN A 133 9.99 -31.78 14.23
N PRO A 134 10.42 -33.02 13.94
CA PRO A 134 11.67 -33.58 14.48
C PRO A 134 12.92 -32.88 13.96
N PHE A 135 12.82 -32.20 12.81
CA PHE A 135 13.92 -31.46 12.20
C PHE A 135 13.79 -29.94 12.35
N GLY A 136 12.76 -29.45 13.06
CA GLY A 136 12.61 -28.03 13.37
C GLY A 136 12.35 -27.11 12.17
N ASN A 137 12.08 -27.65 10.99
CA ASN A 137 11.94 -26.88 9.76
C ASN A 137 10.50 -26.43 9.47
N ALA A 138 9.51 -26.95 10.19
CA ALA A 138 8.13 -26.51 10.05
C ALA A 138 7.93 -25.10 10.63
N PHE A 139 7.16 -24.29 9.93
CA PHE A 139 6.54 -23.06 10.40
C PHE A 139 5.09 -23.06 9.93
N SER A 140 4.26 -22.29 10.60
CA SER A 140 2.82 -22.21 10.36
C SER A 140 2.40 -20.74 10.33
N TRP A 141 1.11 -20.49 10.47
CA TRP A 141 0.53 -19.18 10.73
C TRP A 141 -0.48 -19.27 11.87
N THR A 142 -0.83 -18.13 12.44
CA THR A 142 -1.93 -17.94 13.38
C THR A 142 -2.92 -16.92 12.82
N GLU A 143 -4.21 -17.19 13.00
CA GLU A 143 -5.31 -16.30 12.63
C GLU A 143 -5.92 -15.72 13.92
N THR A 144 -5.94 -14.40 14.04
CA THR A 144 -6.56 -13.69 15.17
C THR A 144 -7.71 -12.82 14.66
N PRO A 145 -8.98 -13.22 14.86
CA PRO A 145 -10.12 -12.40 14.51
C PRO A 145 -10.13 -11.08 15.30
N LEU A 146 -10.35 -9.97 14.59
CA LEU A 146 -10.44 -8.63 15.16
C LEU A 146 -11.90 -8.21 15.26
N GLY A 147 -12.60 -8.73 16.28
CA GLY A 147 -14.06 -8.65 16.39
C GLY A 147 -14.65 -7.34 16.93
N SER A 148 -13.84 -6.33 17.26
CA SER A 148 -14.31 -5.03 17.73
C SER A 148 -13.34 -3.89 17.40
N GLU A 149 -13.83 -2.64 17.42
CA GLU A 149 -13.02 -1.46 17.09
C GLU A 149 -11.80 -1.28 18.00
N SER A 150 -11.91 -1.63 19.29
CA SER A 150 -10.78 -1.59 20.23
C SER A 150 -9.74 -2.68 19.95
N ALA A 151 -10.19 -3.88 19.56
CA ALA A 151 -9.30 -4.99 19.19
C ALA A 151 -8.56 -4.72 17.87
N ALA A 152 -9.16 -3.92 16.97
CA ALA A 152 -8.66 -3.63 15.64
C ALA A 152 -7.74 -2.41 15.53
N GLN A 153 -7.06 -2.05 16.61
CA GLN A 153 -6.02 -1.01 16.65
C GLN A 153 -4.64 -1.66 16.66
N ARG A 154 -4.09 -1.95 15.48
CA ARG A 154 -2.95 -2.87 15.31
C ARG A 154 -1.68 -2.16 14.84
N GLU A 155 -0.56 -2.73 15.25
CA GLU A 155 0.76 -2.39 14.71
C GLU A 155 1.20 -3.52 13.79
N ALA A 156 1.82 -3.16 12.66
CA ALA A 156 2.48 -4.10 11.78
C ALA A 156 3.71 -4.69 12.48
N ASP A 157 4.02 -5.96 12.19
CA ASP A 157 5.18 -6.64 12.73
C ASP A 157 5.87 -7.45 11.64
N THR A 158 7.04 -6.98 11.22
CA THR A 158 7.84 -7.64 10.17
C THR A 158 8.53 -8.90 10.67
N SER A 159 8.66 -9.10 11.98
CA SER A 159 9.27 -10.31 12.56
C SER A 159 8.39 -11.55 12.43
N VAL A 160 7.08 -11.34 12.26
CA VAL A 160 6.06 -12.38 12.02
C VAL A 160 5.34 -12.18 10.68
N ALA A 161 5.88 -11.34 9.79
CA ALA A 161 5.28 -11.06 8.48
C ALA A 161 3.77 -10.74 8.54
N ARG A 162 3.37 -9.95 9.55
CA ARG A 162 1.97 -9.65 9.83
C ARG A 162 1.25 -9.03 8.65
N VAL A 163 0.07 -9.55 8.36
CA VAL A 163 -0.88 -9.03 7.37
C VAL A 163 -2.30 -9.03 7.95
N TRP A 164 -3.20 -8.28 7.34
CA TRP A 164 -4.61 -8.27 7.74
C TRP A 164 -5.51 -8.66 6.56
N GLU A 165 -6.40 -9.60 6.79
CA GLU A 165 -7.32 -10.14 5.80
C GLU A 165 -8.73 -9.66 6.06
N VAL A 166 -9.34 -9.10 5.01
CA VAL A 166 -10.77 -8.83 4.94
C VAL A 166 -11.40 -10.03 4.24
N GLN A 167 -12.11 -10.85 5.00
CA GLN A 167 -12.70 -12.10 4.54
C GLN A 167 -14.20 -11.90 4.33
N SER A 168 -14.75 -12.43 3.25
CA SER A 168 -16.20 -12.49 3.04
C SER A 168 -16.84 -13.37 4.12
N ALA A 169 -17.94 -12.91 4.70
CA ALA A 169 -18.71 -13.70 5.65
C ALA A 169 -19.59 -14.78 4.98
N SER A 170 -19.81 -14.67 3.66
CA SER A 170 -20.82 -15.45 2.93
C SER A 170 -20.28 -16.21 1.72
N ARG A 171 -19.13 -15.82 1.16
CA ARG A 171 -18.57 -16.43 -0.04
C ARG A 171 -17.31 -17.24 0.27
N THR A 172 -17.22 -18.41 -0.35
CA THR A 172 -16.07 -19.31 -0.25
C THR A 172 -15.53 -19.63 -1.64
N ASN A 173 -14.21 -19.77 -1.75
CA ASN A 173 -13.54 -20.23 -2.96
C ASN A 173 -13.65 -21.75 -3.15
N ALA A 174 -13.08 -22.25 -4.26
CA ALA A 174 -13.09 -23.65 -4.66
C ALA A 174 -12.46 -24.63 -3.64
N VAL A 175 -11.64 -24.14 -2.70
CA VAL A 175 -11.05 -24.96 -1.63
C VAL A 175 -11.81 -24.84 -0.30
N GLY A 176 -12.97 -24.17 -0.29
CA GLY A 176 -13.85 -24.07 0.88
C GLY A 176 -13.38 -23.05 1.93
N ARG A 177 -12.48 -22.13 1.58
CA ARG A 177 -12.06 -21.00 2.45
C ARG A 177 -12.81 -19.74 2.03
N ALA A 178 -13.05 -18.82 2.97
CA ALA A 178 -13.65 -17.53 2.65
C ALA A 178 -12.84 -16.80 1.57
N THR A 179 -13.52 -16.15 0.62
CA THR A 179 -12.85 -15.25 -0.32
C THR A 179 -12.32 -14.04 0.46
N ALA A 180 -11.11 -13.58 0.16
CA ALA A 180 -10.49 -12.51 0.94
C ALA A 180 -9.65 -11.56 0.09
N TYR A 181 -9.48 -10.34 0.60
CA TYR A 181 -8.37 -9.47 0.22
C TYR A 181 -7.48 -9.22 1.43
N GLN A 182 -6.17 -9.18 1.20
CA GLN A 182 -5.14 -9.04 2.21
C GLN A 182 -4.46 -7.68 2.08
N LEU A 183 -4.52 -6.90 3.15
CA LEU A 183 -3.71 -5.69 3.36
C LEU A 183 -2.31 -6.12 3.78
N VAL A 184 -1.33 -5.86 2.91
CA VAL A 184 0.09 -6.10 3.13
C VAL A 184 0.76 -4.75 3.40
N PRO A 185 1.10 -4.46 4.67
CA PRO A 185 1.77 -3.20 5.00
C PRO A 185 3.21 -3.20 4.49
N GLN A 186 3.73 -2.00 4.19
CA GLN A 186 5.17 -1.76 4.07
C GLN A 186 5.58 -0.84 5.24
N PRO A 187 5.68 -1.38 6.46
CA PRO A 187 5.70 -0.55 7.65
C PRO A 187 7.03 0.19 7.81
N THR A 188 6.92 1.49 8.03
CA THR A 188 7.98 2.31 8.65
C THR A 188 7.63 2.59 10.11
N ALA A 189 8.49 3.36 10.79
CA ALA A 189 8.16 3.88 12.11
C ALA A 189 6.82 4.65 12.08
N LEU A 190 5.98 4.40 13.08
CA LEU A 190 4.79 5.19 13.39
C LEU A 190 5.18 6.57 13.93
N LEU A 191 4.20 7.35 14.37
CA LEU A 191 4.46 8.66 14.97
C LEU A 191 5.49 8.57 16.12
N MET A 192 6.62 9.25 15.94
CA MET A 192 7.75 9.24 16.88
C MET A 192 7.63 10.31 17.97
N ALA A 193 6.64 11.19 17.87
CA ALA A 193 6.37 12.19 18.90
C ALA A 193 5.97 11.50 20.21
N ASP A 194 6.31 12.13 21.35
CA ASP A 194 5.92 11.63 22.66
C ASP A 194 4.38 11.42 22.72
N PRO A 195 3.87 10.30 23.28
CA PRO A 195 2.44 10.04 23.37
C PRO A 195 1.63 11.12 24.12
N ALA A 196 2.26 11.89 25.02
CA ALA A 196 1.63 13.01 25.72
C ALA A 196 1.66 14.33 24.91
N SER A 197 2.25 14.34 23.73
CA SER A 197 2.38 15.54 22.90
C SER A 197 1.05 15.95 22.24
N SER A 198 0.93 17.25 21.94
CA SER A 198 -0.20 17.76 21.15
C SER A 198 -0.27 17.12 19.76
N VAL A 199 0.87 16.77 19.16
CA VAL A 199 0.91 16.11 17.84
C VAL A 199 0.26 14.73 17.92
N ALA A 200 0.62 13.93 18.94
CA ALA A 200 0.01 12.61 19.16
C ALA A 200 -1.50 12.72 19.42
N ALA A 201 -1.94 13.68 20.23
CA ALA A 201 -3.36 13.90 20.49
C ALA A 201 -4.15 14.28 19.23
N ARG A 202 -3.54 15.05 18.30
CA ARG A 202 -4.19 15.56 17.08
C ARG A 202 -4.10 14.59 15.89
N ALA A 203 -3.09 13.73 15.87
CA ALA A 203 -2.83 12.78 14.80
C ALA A 203 -2.82 11.33 15.34
N ALA A 204 -3.75 11.01 16.23
CA ALA A 204 -3.83 9.71 16.90
C ALA A 204 -3.91 8.53 15.90
N PHE A 205 -4.49 8.75 14.70
CA PHE A 205 -4.47 7.74 13.64
C PHE A 205 -3.07 7.21 13.34
N ALA A 206 -2.05 8.06 13.47
CA ALA A 206 -0.67 7.77 13.13
C ALA A 206 0.09 6.98 14.20
N THR A 207 -0.56 6.62 15.32
CA THR A 207 0.05 5.83 16.41
C THR A 207 -0.17 4.33 16.26
N LYS A 208 -0.87 3.90 15.20
CA LYS A 208 -1.09 2.49 14.83
C LYS A 208 -1.02 2.37 13.32
N HIS A 209 -0.57 1.21 12.82
CA HIS A 209 -0.53 0.95 11.37
C HIS A 209 -1.92 0.62 10.83
N LEU A 210 -2.78 0.02 11.64
CA LEU A 210 -4.16 -0.26 11.27
C LEU A 210 -5.11 0.20 12.37
N TRP A 211 -6.18 0.85 11.95
CA TRP A 211 -7.44 0.90 12.69
C TRP A 211 -8.52 0.26 11.82
N ALA A 212 -9.53 -0.34 12.42
CA ALA A 212 -10.77 -0.66 11.74
C ALA A 212 -11.96 -0.14 12.53
N THR A 213 -12.95 0.38 11.81
CA THR A 213 -14.22 0.86 12.38
C THR A 213 -15.39 0.21 11.67
N ALA A 214 -16.52 0.11 12.36
CA ALA A 214 -17.78 -0.20 11.68
C ALA A 214 -18.10 0.96 10.75
N HIS A 215 -18.59 0.68 9.55
CA HIS A 215 -18.93 1.75 8.62
C HIS A 215 -20.07 2.62 9.18
N ARG A 216 -19.85 3.94 9.23
CA ARG A 216 -20.87 4.94 9.54
C ARG A 216 -20.75 6.13 8.60
N GLU A 217 -21.89 6.63 8.13
CA GLU A 217 -21.92 7.79 7.25
C GLU A 217 -21.32 9.03 7.95
N GLY A 218 -20.46 9.76 7.25
CA GLY A 218 -19.82 10.98 7.76
C GLY A 218 -18.48 10.74 8.48
N GLU A 219 -18.12 9.51 8.81
CA GLU A 219 -16.79 9.15 9.33
C GLU A 219 -15.76 9.06 8.20
N LEU A 220 -15.25 10.23 7.78
CA LEU A 220 -14.37 10.36 6.61
C LEU A 220 -12.92 10.73 6.95
N TRP A 221 -12.71 11.47 8.04
CA TRP A 221 -11.42 12.11 8.33
C TRP A 221 -10.79 11.49 9.59
N PRO A 222 -9.59 10.90 9.50
CA PRO A 222 -8.99 10.18 10.61
C PRO A 222 -8.52 11.09 11.76
N ALA A 223 -8.35 12.39 11.49
CA ALA A 223 -8.07 13.44 12.48
C ALA A 223 -9.28 14.36 12.73
N GLY A 224 -10.48 13.98 12.27
CA GLY A 224 -11.70 14.77 12.36
C GLY A 224 -11.85 15.82 11.24
N ARG A 225 -13.07 16.34 11.09
CA ARG A 225 -13.46 17.25 9.99
C ARG A 225 -12.78 18.61 10.03
N TYR A 226 -12.46 19.12 11.23
CA TYR A 226 -11.90 20.45 11.45
C TYR A 226 -10.57 20.37 12.21
N PRO A 227 -9.48 19.88 11.59
CA PRO A 227 -8.23 19.58 12.29
C PRO A 227 -7.39 20.82 12.64
N ASN A 228 -7.68 21.97 12.01
CA ASN A 228 -6.92 23.20 12.22
C ASN A 228 -7.15 23.73 13.65
N ALA A 229 -6.05 23.90 14.41
CA ALA A 229 -6.05 24.32 15.82
C ALA A 229 -6.90 23.47 16.79
N HIS A 230 -7.39 22.30 16.37
CA HIS A 230 -8.09 21.36 17.25
C HIS A 230 -7.15 20.86 18.35
N GLN A 231 -7.66 20.69 19.57
CA GLN A 231 -6.84 20.31 20.74
C GLN A 231 -6.42 18.84 20.75
N GLY A 232 -7.11 17.99 19.99
CA GLY A 232 -6.86 16.56 19.87
C GLY A 232 -8.09 15.71 20.23
N GLY A 233 -8.03 14.42 19.93
CA GLY A 233 -9.10 13.45 20.24
C GLY A 233 -10.22 13.30 19.21
N SER A 234 -10.25 14.13 18.16
CA SER A 234 -11.22 14.00 17.06
C SER A 234 -10.81 12.92 16.06
N GLY A 235 -11.78 12.40 15.30
CA GLY A 235 -11.51 11.42 14.24
C GLY A 235 -11.49 10.00 14.80
N LEU A 236 -10.46 9.20 14.46
CA LEU A 236 -10.43 7.78 14.83
C LEU A 236 -10.61 7.47 16.31
N PRO A 237 -10.01 8.22 17.26
CA PRO A 237 -10.26 7.98 18.68
C PRO A 237 -11.74 8.16 19.06
N GLU A 238 -12.44 9.10 18.42
CA GLU A 238 -13.86 9.37 18.63
C GLU A 238 -14.73 8.29 17.94
N TYR A 239 -14.41 7.95 16.69
CA TYR A 239 -15.16 6.96 15.90
C TYR A 239 -15.12 5.57 16.55
N ALA A 240 -13.96 5.17 17.08
CA ALA A 240 -13.75 3.88 17.73
C ALA A 240 -14.09 3.87 19.24
N ALA A 241 -14.46 5.00 19.84
CA ALA A 241 -14.71 5.10 21.28
C ALA A 241 -15.89 4.23 21.75
N GLY A 242 -16.85 3.97 20.85
CA GLY A 242 -18.02 3.14 21.13
C GLY A 242 -17.74 1.63 21.11
N ASP A 243 -16.54 1.21 20.69
CA ASP A 243 -16.13 -0.19 20.57
C ASP A 243 -17.17 -1.06 19.84
N ALA A 244 -17.65 -0.59 18.68
CA ALA A 244 -18.65 -1.34 17.93
C ALA A 244 -18.10 -2.73 17.52
N PRO A 245 -18.97 -3.74 17.43
CA PRO A 245 -18.57 -5.04 16.92
C PRO A 245 -18.17 -4.94 15.45
N LEU A 246 -17.07 -5.59 15.08
CA LEU A 246 -16.57 -5.75 13.71
C LEU A 246 -16.71 -7.19 13.20
N ASP A 247 -17.39 -8.03 13.98
CA ASP A 247 -17.75 -9.38 13.60
C ASP A 247 -19.13 -9.72 14.17
N GLY A 248 -19.86 -10.57 13.46
CA GLY A 248 -21.21 -10.99 13.78
C GLY A 248 -21.61 -12.25 12.99
N PRO A 249 -22.81 -12.81 13.22
CA PRO A 249 -23.29 -13.99 12.50
C PRO A 249 -23.25 -13.81 10.98
N GLU A 250 -23.57 -12.61 10.52
CA GLU A 250 -23.61 -12.22 9.10
C GLU A 250 -22.34 -11.51 8.64
N GLY A 251 -21.37 -11.23 9.52
CA GLY A 251 -20.26 -10.31 9.25
C GLY A 251 -20.61 -8.86 9.62
N ALA A 252 -19.76 -7.91 9.22
CA ALA A 252 -19.94 -6.49 9.44
C ALA A 252 -19.46 -5.68 8.23
N ASP A 253 -20.04 -4.49 8.06
CA ASP A 253 -19.59 -3.46 7.11
C ASP A 253 -18.42 -2.68 7.73
N LEU A 254 -17.25 -2.73 7.10
CA LEU A 254 -15.97 -2.35 7.71
C LEU A 254 -15.25 -1.27 6.93
N VAL A 255 -14.63 -0.34 7.66
CA VAL A 255 -13.68 0.62 7.11
C VAL A 255 -12.31 0.37 7.73
N LEU A 256 -11.30 0.10 6.88
CA LEU A 256 -9.91 0.06 7.31
C LEU A 256 -9.28 1.45 7.19
N TRP A 257 -8.44 1.79 8.16
CA TRP A 257 -7.66 3.02 8.18
C TRP A 257 -6.20 2.66 8.35
N HIS A 258 -5.47 2.66 7.23
CA HIS A 258 -4.09 2.20 7.21
C HIS A 258 -3.11 3.39 7.25
N THR A 259 -2.29 3.45 8.29
CA THR A 259 -1.20 4.42 8.41
C THR A 259 0.08 3.88 7.80
N PHE A 260 0.68 4.66 6.90
CA PHE A 260 1.97 4.39 6.27
C PHE A 260 2.72 5.71 6.02
N GLY A 261 4.02 5.66 5.79
CA GLY A 261 4.77 6.90 5.61
C GLY A 261 6.29 6.75 5.61
N LEU A 262 6.97 7.87 5.90
CA LEU A 262 8.43 7.98 5.92
C LEU A 262 8.89 8.66 7.20
N THR A 263 10.00 8.20 7.75
CA THR A 263 10.80 8.97 8.71
C THR A 263 12.01 9.52 7.99
N HIS A 264 12.05 10.84 7.81
CA HIS A 264 13.03 11.51 7.00
C HIS A 264 14.12 12.12 7.88
N PHE A 265 15.34 11.61 7.69
CA PHE A 265 16.57 12.23 8.17
C PHE A 265 17.23 12.90 6.96
N PRO A 266 17.02 14.22 6.75
CA PRO A 266 17.46 14.90 5.53
C PRO A 266 18.96 14.74 5.29
N ARG A 267 19.35 14.61 4.02
CA ARG A 267 20.73 14.42 3.57
C ARG A 267 21.13 15.51 2.57
N PRO A 268 22.43 15.80 2.39
CA PRO A 268 22.87 16.80 1.42
C PRO A 268 22.34 16.58 -0.01
N GLU A 269 22.14 15.34 -0.44
CA GLU A 269 21.56 14.99 -1.74
C GLU A 269 20.11 15.46 -1.91
N ASP A 270 19.44 15.80 -0.82
CA ASP A 270 18.06 16.28 -0.81
C ASP A 270 17.99 17.82 -1.04
N TRP A 271 19.13 18.49 -1.19
CA TRP A 271 19.26 19.93 -1.43
C TRP A 271 19.97 20.23 -2.77
N PRO A 272 19.49 21.20 -3.57
CA PRO A 272 18.40 22.15 -3.32
C PRO A 272 17.00 21.62 -3.65
N ILE A 273 16.90 20.40 -4.19
CA ILE A 273 15.64 19.75 -4.50
C ILE A 273 15.76 18.25 -4.20
N MET A 274 14.78 17.73 -3.48
CA MET A 274 14.79 16.36 -2.97
C MET A 274 14.41 15.39 -4.10
N PRO A 275 15.25 14.37 -4.40
CA PRO A 275 14.81 13.27 -5.24
C PRO A 275 13.61 12.54 -4.61
N VAL A 276 12.82 11.84 -5.42
CA VAL A 276 11.62 11.16 -4.91
C VAL A 276 11.99 10.08 -3.89
N ASP A 277 11.32 10.10 -2.74
CA ASP A 277 11.22 8.97 -1.82
C ASP A 277 9.78 8.45 -1.76
N THR A 278 9.58 7.18 -1.42
CA THR A 278 8.29 6.50 -1.58
C THR A 278 7.88 5.68 -0.37
N ALA A 279 6.59 5.74 -0.01
CA ALA A 279 5.97 4.85 0.96
C ALA A 279 4.61 4.37 0.43
N GLY A 280 4.18 3.18 0.86
CA GLY A 280 2.97 2.59 0.31
C GLY A 280 2.51 1.32 1.02
N PHE A 281 1.58 0.63 0.38
CA PHE A 281 1.07 -0.67 0.80
C PHE A 281 0.42 -1.39 -0.40
N ALA A 282 0.15 -2.68 -0.24
CA ALA A 282 -0.63 -3.45 -1.21
C ALA A 282 -1.91 -4.01 -0.57
N PHE A 283 -2.98 -4.06 -1.34
CA PHE A 283 -4.23 -4.73 -1.02
C PHE A 283 -4.51 -5.73 -2.14
N ARG A 284 -4.29 -7.01 -1.87
CA ARG A 284 -4.24 -8.06 -2.90
C ARG A 284 -5.24 -9.18 -2.64
N PRO A 285 -5.75 -9.86 -3.67
CA PRO A 285 -6.62 -11.00 -3.48
C PRO A 285 -5.88 -12.14 -2.75
N TYR A 286 -6.54 -12.77 -1.79
CA TYR A 286 -6.08 -13.97 -1.11
C TYR A 286 -7.19 -15.01 -1.14
N GLY A 287 -7.09 -15.95 -2.08
CA GLY A 287 -8.17 -16.90 -2.33
C GLY A 287 -9.50 -16.24 -2.75
N PHE A 288 -9.46 -15.00 -3.28
CA PHE A 288 -10.65 -14.34 -3.84
C PHE A 288 -11.11 -15.01 -5.13
N LEU A 289 -10.15 -15.43 -5.96
CA LEU A 289 -10.38 -16.18 -7.19
C LEU A 289 -9.93 -17.63 -7.00
N ASP A 290 -10.57 -18.54 -7.74
CA ASP A 290 -10.28 -19.98 -7.65
C ASP A 290 -8.98 -20.39 -8.34
N GLN A 291 -8.42 -19.51 -9.17
CA GLN A 291 -7.18 -19.72 -9.90
C GLN A 291 -6.49 -18.39 -10.18
N ASN A 292 -5.25 -18.46 -10.67
CA ASN A 292 -4.50 -17.27 -11.08
C ASN A 292 -5.28 -16.46 -12.15
N PRO A 293 -5.64 -15.18 -11.88
CA PRO A 293 -6.35 -14.34 -12.86
C PRO A 293 -5.54 -14.01 -14.11
N GLY A 294 -4.21 -14.17 -14.07
CA GLY A 294 -3.35 -13.89 -15.22
C GLY A 294 -3.28 -15.01 -16.27
N MET A 295 -4.09 -16.07 -16.15
CA MET A 295 -3.98 -17.26 -17.00
C MET A 295 -4.53 -17.05 -18.43
N ASP A 296 -5.45 -16.11 -18.62
CA ASP A 296 -6.05 -15.76 -19.92
C ASP A 296 -5.36 -14.58 -20.62
N VAL A 297 -4.38 -13.95 -19.95
CA VAL A 297 -3.53 -12.93 -20.57
C VAL A 297 -2.80 -13.55 -21.75
N PRO A 298 -2.75 -12.91 -22.94
CA PRO A 298 -2.07 -13.47 -24.10
C PRO A 298 -0.55 -13.39 -23.97
N GLU A 299 0.15 -14.29 -24.66
CA GLU A 299 1.61 -14.23 -24.77
C GLU A 299 2.05 -12.94 -25.46
N SER A 300 3.12 -12.30 -24.97
CA SER A 300 3.60 -11.02 -25.51
C SER A 300 4.00 -11.10 -26.99
N SER A 301 4.40 -12.29 -27.48
CA SER A 301 4.68 -12.56 -28.89
C SER A 301 3.42 -12.51 -29.77
N GLN A 302 2.24 -12.82 -29.22
CA GLN A 302 0.97 -12.81 -29.93
C GLN A 302 0.24 -11.47 -29.88
N ALA A 303 0.49 -10.63 -28.86
CA ALA A 303 -0.09 -9.29 -28.77
C ALA A 303 0.36 -8.37 -29.92
N HIS A 304 1.56 -8.57 -30.47
CA HIS A 304 2.04 -7.84 -31.66
C HIS A 304 1.54 -8.42 -33.00
N ALA A 305 1.09 -9.68 -33.02
CA ALA A 305 0.54 -10.29 -34.24
C ALA A 305 -0.91 -9.83 -34.51
N ALA A 306 -1.66 -9.48 -33.47
CA ALA A 306 -3.06 -9.05 -33.59
C ALA A 306 -3.25 -7.62 -34.13
N THR A 307 -2.20 -6.78 -34.12
CA THR A 307 -2.23 -5.41 -34.68
C THR A 307 -1.78 -5.33 -36.14
N GLY A 308 -1.52 -6.46 -36.80
CA GLY A 308 -0.92 -6.54 -38.13
C GLY A 308 -1.76 -7.18 -39.24
N SER A 309 -3.09 -7.31 -39.10
CA SER A 309 -3.95 -7.85 -40.18
C SER A 309 -4.39 -6.79 -41.21
N GLY A 310 -3.46 -5.94 -41.62
CA GLY A 310 -3.60 -4.96 -42.69
C GLY A 310 -2.39 -4.96 -43.62
N SER A 311 -2.38 -5.90 -44.57
CA SER A 311 -1.56 -5.94 -45.78
C SER A 311 -0.03 -5.73 -45.65
N ALA A 312 0.74 -6.83 -45.72
CA ALA A 312 1.75 -7.06 -46.75
C ALA A 312 2.53 -8.34 -46.43
N ALA A 313 2.69 -9.19 -47.44
CA ALA A 313 3.53 -10.38 -47.38
C ALA A 313 5.01 -10.00 -47.19
N GLY A 314 5.69 -10.68 -46.27
CA GLY A 314 7.16 -10.70 -46.22
C GLY A 314 7.73 -10.74 -44.81
N SER A 315 8.50 -11.80 -44.54
CA SER A 315 9.37 -12.02 -43.38
C SER A 315 8.70 -12.49 -42.08
N ALA A 316 8.77 -13.80 -41.87
CA ALA A 316 8.55 -14.45 -40.58
C ALA A 316 9.56 -13.93 -39.55
N CYS A 317 9.08 -13.47 -38.40
CA CYS A 317 9.93 -13.11 -37.26
C CYS A 317 9.74 -14.12 -36.12
N CYS A 318 10.81 -14.91 -35.93
CA CYS A 318 11.30 -15.44 -34.65
C CYS A 318 10.41 -16.42 -33.87
N GLY A 319 10.32 -17.65 -34.37
CA GLY A 319 10.03 -18.84 -33.57
C GLY A 319 11.11 -19.89 -33.79
N GLY A 320 12.14 -19.89 -32.94
CA GLY A 320 13.17 -20.93 -32.93
C GLY A 320 14.61 -20.40 -32.96
N GLY A 321 15.31 -20.54 -31.85
CA GLY A 321 16.68 -21.07 -31.80
C GLY A 321 17.87 -20.33 -32.41
N ASP A 322 17.73 -19.33 -33.27
CA ASP A 322 18.90 -18.73 -33.95
C ASP A 322 19.19 -17.27 -33.56
N ALA A 323 20.48 -16.96 -33.54
CA ALA A 323 21.12 -15.78 -32.96
C ALA A 323 20.50 -14.45 -33.40
N CYS A 324 19.97 -13.70 -32.43
CA CYS A 324 19.57 -12.31 -32.63
C CYS A 324 20.81 -11.40 -32.51
N THR A 325 21.20 -10.73 -33.60
CA THR A 325 22.12 -9.58 -33.54
C THR A 325 21.32 -8.30 -33.68
N CYS A 326 21.34 -7.47 -32.64
CA CYS A 326 20.86 -6.10 -32.71
C CYS A 326 22.02 -5.25 -33.26
N GLY A 327 21.88 -4.70 -34.46
CA GLY A 327 22.80 -3.69 -34.98
C GLY A 327 22.64 -2.39 -34.19
N HIS A 328 23.73 -1.91 -33.61
CA HIS A 328 23.88 -0.52 -33.16
C HIS A 328 24.12 0.40 -34.36
#